data_AF-I4EXV6-F1
#
_entry.id   AF-I4EXV6-F1
#
_cell.length_a   1.000
_cell.length_b   1.000
_cell.length_c   1.000
_cell.angle_alpha   90.00
_cell.angle_beta   90.00
_cell.angle_gamma   90.00
#
_symmetry.space_group_name_H-M   'P 1'
#
loop_
_entity.id
_entity.type
_entity.pdbx_description
1 polymer ?
#
loop_
_entity_poly.entity_id
_entity_poly.type
_entity_poly.pdbx_seq_one_letter_code
_entity_poly.pdbx_strand_id
1 'polypeptide(L)'
;MTLPRRRSPPGDEGQPTAAADDDGDPTWRYAMALAATEDYPLLDVMWSMIVFFGLLLFFWLLFVVFDDLFKRRDIGGWGKTLWTVVVILLPYLGVFTYLIVEGRDIVGRRAQEAAEAQQQLEDRMRRISAQAPAGGTGEIQRGKQLLDEGTITADEFDAIKRRALV
;
A
#
# COMPACT_ATOMS: atom_id res chain seq x y z
N MET A 1 -1.59 -62.96 58.43
CA MET A 1 -2.28 -62.66 57.15
C MET A 1 -3.71 -62.30 57.51
N THR A 2 -4.26 -61.10 57.27
CA THR A 2 -4.16 -60.24 56.08
C THR A 2 -4.53 -58.78 56.46
N LEU A 3 -4.02 -57.82 55.70
CA LEU A 3 -3.71 -56.40 56.03
C LEU A 3 -4.92 -55.44 56.22
N PRO A 4 -4.72 -54.28 56.87
CA PRO A 4 -5.71 -53.21 57.00
C PRO A 4 -5.98 -52.45 55.68
N ARG A 5 -7.26 -52.13 55.44
CA ARG A 5 -7.77 -51.42 54.25
C ARG A 5 -7.29 -49.95 54.28
N ARG A 6 -6.30 -49.61 53.44
CA ARG A 6 -5.91 -48.22 53.16
C ARG A 6 -7.12 -47.44 52.63
N ARG A 7 -7.43 -46.29 53.23
CA ARG A 7 -8.23 -45.24 52.57
C ARG A 7 -7.42 -44.69 51.39
N SER A 8 -8.03 -44.67 50.20
CA SER A 8 -7.55 -43.82 49.12
C SER A 8 -8.00 -42.38 49.41
N PRO A 9 -7.12 -41.37 49.28
CA PRO A 9 -7.55 -39.97 49.22
C PRO A 9 -8.39 -39.74 47.95
N PRO A 10 -9.34 -38.78 47.95
CA PRO A 10 -9.99 -38.35 46.73
C PRO A 10 -8.90 -37.81 45.81
N GLY A 11 -8.76 -38.42 44.64
CA GLY A 11 -7.97 -37.84 43.57
C GLY A 11 -8.67 -36.56 43.15
N ASP A 12 -8.13 -35.43 43.61
CA ASP A 12 -8.21 -34.15 42.93
C ASP A 12 -7.56 -34.31 41.55
N GLU A 13 -8.26 -34.96 40.61
CA GLU A 13 -8.01 -34.80 39.18
C GLU A 13 -8.94 -33.69 38.68
N GLY A 14 -8.81 -32.54 39.34
CA GLY A 14 -9.15 -31.27 38.74
C GLY A 14 -8.13 -30.99 37.63
N GLN A 15 -8.66 -30.48 36.52
CA GLN A 15 -7.95 -29.89 35.38
C GLN A 15 -7.42 -30.88 34.33
N PRO A 16 -8.22 -31.16 33.28
CA PRO A 16 -7.69 -30.97 31.94
C PRO A 16 -7.04 -29.58 31.89
N THR A 17 -5.72 -29.56 31.78
CA THR A 17 -4.91 -28.37 31.43
C THR A 17 -5.17 -27.97 29.98
N ALA A 18 -6.43 -27.69 29.67
CA ALA A 18 -6.83 -26.94 28.52
C ALA A 18 -7.10 -25.52 29.02
N ALA A 19 -6.02 -24.84 29.39
CA ALA A 19 -5.88 -23.46 28.97
C ALA A 19 -5.87 -23.48 27.43
N ALA A 20 -7.04 -23.75 26.84
CA ALA A 20 -7.42 -23.10 25.62
C ALA A 20 -7.62 -21.66 26.09
N ASP A 21 -6.50 -20.95 26.09
CA ASP A 21 -6.41 -19.52 25.96
C ASP A 21 -7.30 -19.16 24.75
N ASP A 22 -8.60 -19.07 25.02
CA ASP A 22 -9.61 -18.37 24.25
C ASP A 22 -9.35 -16.88 24.51
N ASP A 23 -8.15 -16.47 24.09
CA ASP A 23 -7.74 -15.10 24.06
C ASP A 23 -8.65 -14.48 23.00
N GLY A 24 -9.64 -13.73 23.47
CA GLY A 24 -10.63 -13.04 22.66
C GLY A 24 -10.02 -11.94 21.78
N ASP A 25 -8.85 -12.16 21.19
CA ASP A 25 -8.32 -11.40 20.09
C ASP A 25 -8.97 -11.91 18.82
N PRO A 26 -9.88 -11.13 18.22
CA PRO A 26 -10.46 -11.47 16.95
C PRO A 26 -9.45 -11.16 15.85
N THR A 27 -8.34 -11.89 15.83
CA THR A 27 -7.32 -11.86 14.77
C THR A 27 -7.97 -12.08 13.41
N TRP A 28 -9.04 -12.86 13.35
CA TRP A 28 -9.89 -13.05 12.17
C TRP A 28 -10.56 -11.74 11.69
N ARG A 29 -10.87 -10.77 12.56
CA ARG A 29 -11.40 -9.45 12.16
C ARG A 29 -10.33 -8.63 11.47
N TYR A 30 -9.09 -8.70 11.94
CA TYR A 30 -7.96 -8.04 11.31
C TYR A 30 -7.56 -8.75 10.00
N ALA A 31 -7.64 -10.08 9.96
CA ALA A 31 -7.41 -10.87 8.75
C ALA A 31 -8.46 -10.60 7.68
N MET A 32 -9.75 -10.45 8.04
CA MET A 32 -10.80 -10.04 7.11
C MET A 32 -10.63 -8.58 6.64
N ALA A 33 -10.17 -7.68 7.50
CA ALA A 33 -9.90 -6.29 7.13
C ALA A 33 -8.70 -6.16 6.16
N LEU A 34 -7.65 -6.95 6.36
CA LEU A 34 -6.49 -7.01 5.45
C LEU A 34 -6.80 -7.71 4.13
N ALA A 35 -7.64 -8.76 4.15
CA ALA A 35 -8.08 -9.43 2.92
C ALA A 35 -9.02 -8.57 2.08
N ALA A 36 -9.80 -7.68 2.71
CA ALA A 36 -10.69 -6.75 2.03
C ALA A 36 -9.97 -5.54 1.41
N THR A 37 -8.67 -5.36 1.65
CA THR A 37 -7.87 -4.23 1.12
C THR A 37 -6.99 -4.60 -0.07
N GLU A 38 -6.94 -5.88 -0.48
CA GLU A 38 -6.29 -6.31 -1.74
C GLU A 38 -7.29 -6.23 -2.91
N ASP A 39 -7.83 -5.04 -3.14
CA ASP A 39 -8.88 -4.84 -4.13
C ASP A 39 -8.35 -4.91 -5.57
N TYR A 40 -8.47 -6.10 -6.17
CA TYR A 40 -8.56 -6.41 -7.61
C TYR A 40 -7.50 -5.80 -8.57
N PRO A 41 -6.20 -6.12 -8.41
CA PRO A 41 -5.15 -5.69 -9.34
C PRO A 41 -5.38 -6.16 -10.79
N LEU A 42 -6.01 -7.33 -10.99
CA LEU A 42 -6.37 -7.85 -12.32
C LEU A 42 -7.43 -6.99 -13.01
N LEU A 43 -8.41 -6.49 -12.27
CA LEU A 43 -9.47 -5.64 -12.81
C LEU A 43 -8.90 -4.29 -13.21
N ASP A 44 -7.97 -3.73 -12.43
CA ASP A 44 -7.30 -2.47 -12.75
C ASP A 44 -6.41 -2.59 -14.01
N VAL A 45 -5.67 -3.70 -14.15
CA VAL A 45 -4.89 -3.97 -15.37
C VAL A 45 -5.81 -4.20 -16.59
N MET A 46 -6.90 -4.95 -16.42
CA MET A 46 -7.89 -5.15 -17.50
C MET A 46 -8.55 -3.83 -17.90
N TRP A 47 -8.92 -3.02 -16.91
CA TRP A 47 -9.55 -1.72 -17.12
C TRP A 47 -8.62 -0.75 -17.82
N SER A 48 -7.36 -0.66 -17.38
CA SER A 48 -6.35 0.17 -18.05
C SER A 48 -6.08 -0.27 -19.48
N MET A 49 -6.09 -1.57 -19.77
CA MET A 49 -6.03 -2.09 -21.15
C MET A 49 -7.23 -1.66 -21.99
N ILE A 50 -8.46 -1.72 -21.44
CA ILE A 50 -9.68 -1.26 -22.12
C ILE A 50 -9.61 0.25 -22.39
N VAL A 51 -9.22 1.05 -21.40
CA VAL A 51 -9.07 2.50 -21.55
C VAL A 51 -8.01 2.83 -22.59
N PHE A 52 -6.85 2.16 -22.56
CA PHE A 52 -5.79 2.34 -23.55
C PHE A 52 -6.26 1.97 -24.97
N PHE A 53 -6.96 0.86 -25.12
CA PHE A 53 -7.50 0.44 -26.41
C PHE A 53 -8.60 1.39 -26.91
N GLY A 54 -9.47 1.85 -26.01
CA GLY A 54 -10.48 2.87 -26.29
C GLY A 54 -9.86 4.19 -26.73
N LEU A 55 -8.77 4.62 -26.07
CA LEU A 55 -7.99 5.80 -26.46
C LEU A 55 -7.38 5.63 -27.86
N LEU A 56 -6.80 4.47 -28.14
CA LEU A 56 -6.24 4.17 -29.45
C LEU A 56 -7.31 4.17 -30.56
N LEU A 57 -8.44 3.51 -30.32
CA LEU A 57 -9.59 3.52 -31.23
C LEU A 57 -10.15 4.92 -31.43
N PHE A 58 -10.19 5.73 -30.37
CA PHE A 58 -10.63 7.11 -30.44
C PHE A 58 -9.74 7.94 -31.37
N PHE A 59 -8.42 7.89 -31.21
CA PHE A 59 -7.49 8.57 -32.12
C PHE A 59 -7.57 8.01 -33.54
N TRP A 60 -7.69 6.70 -33.70
CA TRP A 60 -7.86 6.07 -35.00
C TRP A 60 -9.13 6.58 -35.71
N LEU A 61 -10.26 6.63 -35.01
CA LEU A 61 -11.52 7.15 -35.55
C LEU A 61 -11.41 8.63 -35.90
N LEU A 62 -10.71 9.41 -35.07
CA LEU A 62 -10.42 10.82 -35.35
C LEU A 62 -9.70 10.96 -36.71
N PHE A 63 -8.63 10.19 -36.95
CA PHE A 63 -7.91 10.21 -38.22
C PHE A 63 -8.77 9.76 -39.41
N VAL A 64 -9.61 8.72 -39.23
CA VAL A 64 -10.54 8.26 -40.27
C VAL A 64 -11.56 9.34 -40.63
N VAL A 65 -12.13 10.01 -39.63
CA VAL A 65 -13.09 11.11 -39.83
C VAL A 65 -12.41 12.30 -40.50
N PHE A 66 -11.17 12.62 -40.12
CA PHE A 66 -10.39 13.65 -40.80
C PHE A 66 -10.13 13.30 -42.28
N ASP A 67 -9.65 12.08 -42.56
CA ASP A 67 -9.36 11.61 -43.92
C ASP A 67 -10.63 11.61 -44.80
N ASP A 68 -11.78 11.16 -44.26
CA ASP A 68 -13.07 11.23 -44.94
C ASP A 68 -13.49 12.68 -45.25
N LEU A 69 -13.37 13.57 -44.26
CA LEU A 69 -13.70 14.99 -44.41
C LEU A 69 -12.82 15.69 -45.46
N PHE A 70 -11.54 15.33 -45.55
CA PHE A 70 -10.64 15.86 -46.56
C PHE A 70 -10.93 15.29 -47.95
N LYS A 71 -11.25 14.00 -48.06
CA LYS A 71 -11.63 13.32 -49.31
C LYS A 71 -12.91 13.89 -49.93
N ARG A 72 -13.86 14.32 -49.10
CA ARG A 72 -15.10 14.98 -49.53
C ARG A 72 -14.81 16.34 -50.19
N ARG A 73 -14.87 16.39 -51.53
CA ARG A 73 -14.65 17.60 -52.36
C ARG A 73 -15.90 18.46 -52.55
N ASP A 74 -17.04 17.99 -52.05
CA ASP A 74 -18.36 18.62 -52.09
C ASP A 74 -18.57 19.70 -51.01
N ILE A 75 -17.78 19.68 -49.93
CA ILE A 75 -17.84 20.68 -48.85
C ILE A 75 -16.81 21.80 -49.11
N GLY A 76 -17.30 23.04 -49.22
CA GLY A 76 -16.46 24.23 -49.37
C GLY A 76 -15.52 24.44 -48.17
N GLY A 77 -14.39 25.13 -48.37
CA GLY A 77 -13.30 25.23 -47.39
C GLY A 77 -13.72 25.68 -45.99
N TRP A 78 -14.69 26.59 -45.87
CA TRP A 78 -15.24 27.04 -44.59
C TRP A 78 -15.97 25.94 -43.81
N GLY A 79 -16.69 25.05 -44.50
CA GLY A 79 -17.35 23.91 -43.87
C GLY A 79 -16.34 22.91 -43.31
N LYS A 80 -15.24 22.66 -44.03
CA LYS A 80 -14.14 21.79 -43.55
C LYS A 80 -13.47 22.36 -42.30
N THR A 81 -13.24 23.67 -42.26
CA THR A 81 -12.64 24.34 -41.10
C THR A 81 -13.54 24.25 -39.87
N LEU A 82 -14.84 24.52 -40.00
CA LEU A 82 -15.78 24.42 -38.89
C LEU A 82 -15.85 22.98 -38.33
N TRP A 83 -15.96 21.99 -39.22
CA TRP A 83 -15.98 20.58 -38.82
C TRP A 83 -14.68 20.16 -38.12
N THR A 84 -13.53 20.63 -38.62
CA THR A 84 -12.23 20.39 -37.98
C THR A 84 -12.21 20.92 -36.55
N VAL A 85 -12.67 22.16 -36.34
CA VAL A 85 -12.73 22.77 -35.01
C VAL A 85 -13.68 21.99 -34.08
N VAL A 86 -14.85 21.60 -34.57
CA VAL A 86 -15.81 20.81 -33.78
C VAL A 86 -15.21 19.46 -33.36
N VAL A 87 -14.58 18.74 -34.29
CA VAL A 87 -13.93 17.43 -34.01
C VAL A 87 -12.78 17.58 -33.03
N ILE A 88 -12.03 18.69 -33.08
CA ILE A 88 -10.96 18.98 -32.10
C ILE A 88 -11.54 19.33 -30.73
N LEU A 89 -12.64 20.07 -30.66
CA LEU A 89 -13.24 20.52 -29.38
C LEU A 89 -14.03 19.42 -28.66
N LEU A 90 -14.61 18.47 -29.39
CA LEU A 90 -15.39 17.36 -28.85
C LEU A 90 -14.66 16.52 -27.76
N PRO A 91 -13.39 16.10 -27.93
CA PRO A 91 -12.66 15.41 -26.86
C PRO A 91 -12.48 16.24 -25.60
N TYR A 92 -12.19 17.54 -25.74
CA TYR A 92 -12.05 18.42 -24.57
C TYR A 92 -13.37 18.57 -23.83
N LEU A 93 -14.50 18.67 -24.54
CA LEU A 93 -15.82 18.64 -23.93
C LEU A 93 -16.07 17.34 -23.15
N GLY A 94 -15.63 16.20 -23.66
CA GLY A 94 -15.71 14.91 -22.95
C GLY A 94 -14.89 14.92 -21.65
N VAL A 95 -13.64 15.39 -21.71
CA VAL A 95 -12.77 15.52 -20.52
C VAL A 95 -13.35 16.51 -19.52
N PHE A 96 -13.79 17.69 -19.97
CA PHE A 96 -14.38 18.68 -19.07
C PHE A 96 -15.68 18.17 -18.43
N THR A 97 -16.53 17.48 -19.18
CA THR A 97 -17.73 16.85 -18.63
C THR A 97 -17.36 15.79 -17.59
N TYR A 98 -16.40 14.91 -17.89
CA TYR A 98 -15.89 13.91 -16.95
C TYR A 98 -15.31 14.57 -15.67
N LEU A 99 -14.50 15.62 -15.81
CA LEU A 99 -13.94 16.34 -14.68
C LEU A 99 -15.00 17.05 -13.85
N ILE A 100 -16.07 17.56 -14.45
CA ILE A 100 -17.17 18.20 -13.73
C ILE A 100 -17.99 17.15 -12.95
N VAL A 101 -18.22 15.97 -13.54
CA VAL A 101 -19.01 14.88 -12.92
C VAL A 101 -18.20 14.15 -11.85
N GLU A 102 -16.95 13.78 -12.15
CA GLU A 102 -16.12 12.88 -11.33
C GLU A 102 -15.09 13.63 -10.48
N GLY A 103 -14.75 14.88 -10.82
CA GLY A 103 -13.61 15.59 -10.22
C GLY A 103 -13.71 15.84 -8.72
N ARG A 104 -14.92 15.77 -8.14
CA ARG A 104 -15.12 15.92 -6.70
C ARG A 104 -14.73 14.67 -5.89
N ASP A 105 -14.84 13.49 -6.48
CA ASP A 105 -14.60 12.21 -5.78
C ASP A 105 -13.13 11.77 -5.82
N ILE A 106 -12.34 12.29 -6.77
CA ILE A 106 -10.93 11.91 -6.95
C ILE A 106 -10.03 12.64 -5.95
N VAL A 107 -10.30 13.93 -5.67
CA VAL A 107 -9.44 14.74 -4.80
C VAL A 107 -9.63 14.37 -3.32
N GLY A 108 -10.86 14.09 -2.89
CA GLY A 108 -11.15 13.76 -1.49
C GLY A 108 -10.54 12.43 -1.06
N ARG A 109 -10.70 11.38 -1.87
CA ARG A 109 -10.19 10.02 -1.55
C ARG A 109 -8.67 9.93 -1.67
N ARG A 110 -8.08 10.49 -2.73
CA ARG A 110 -6.61 10.48 -2.89
C ARG A 110 -5.89 11.29 -1.83
N ALA A 111 -6.50 12.36 -1.31
CA ALA A 111 -5.94 13.11 -0.19
C ALA A 111 -5.97 12.31 1.12
N GLN A 112 -7.03 11.54 1.37
CA GLN A 112 -7.14 10.64 2.52
C GLN A 112 -6.14 9.48 2.41
N GLU A 113 -6.08 8.80 1.26
CA GLU A 113 -5.12 7.72 1.00
C GLU A 113 -3.67 8.19 1.10
N ALA A 114 -3.36 9.38 0.58
CA ALA A 114 -2.02 9.97 0.70
C ALA A 114 -1.67 10.33 2.16
N ALA A 115 -2.63 10.84 2.93
CA ALA A 115 -2.44 11.15 4.34
C ALA A 115 -2.23 9.87 5.17
N GLU A 116 -3.00 8.80 4.90
CA GLU A 116 -2.84 7.50 5.54
C GLU A 116 -1.49 6.86 5.19
N ALA A 117 -1.07 6.92 3.91
CA ALA A 117 0.25 6.44 3.49
C ALA A 117 1.40 7.21 4.17
N GLN A 118 1.25 8.53 4.35
CA GLN A 118 2.22 9.34 5.09
C GLN A 118 2.29 8.95 6.57
N GLN A 119 1.13 8.76 7.22
CA GLN A 119 1.08 8.32 8.62
C GLN A 119 1.73 6.95 8.83
N GLN A 120 1.51 5.99 7.92
CA GLN A 120 2.14 4.67 7.98
C GLN A 120 3.67 4.75 7.83
N LEU A 121 4.17 5.65 6.97
CA LEU A 121 5.60 5.91 6.81
C LEU A 121 6.19 6.56 8.07
N GLU A 122 5.52 7.55 8.64
CA GLU A 122 5.94 8.22 9.88
C GLU A 122 5.97 7.26 11.06
N ASP A 123 4.96 6.40 11.22
CA ASP A 123 4.92 5.38 12.26
C ASP A 123 6.01 4.34 12.09
N ARG A 124 6.29 3.92 10.85
CA ARG A 124 7.39 3.01 10.54
C ARG A 124 8.73 3.66 10.86
N MET A 125 8.94 4.93 10.50
CA MET A 125 10.14 5.69 10.86
C MET A 125 10.26 5.87 12.38
N ARG A 126 9.17 6.16 13.08
CA ARG A 126 9.15 6.31 14.54
C ARG A 126 9.48 5.00 15.24
N ARG A 127 8.98 3.86 14.76
CA ARG A 127 9.31 2.53 15.31
C ARG A 127 10.76 2.16 15.05
N ILE A 128 11.27 2.43 13.85
CA ILE A 128 12.69 2.24 13.51
C ILE A 128 13.56 3.15 14.38
N SER A 129 13.14 4.40 14.61
CA SER A 129 13.84 5.37 15.46
C SER A 129 13.70 5.11 16.96
N ALA A 130 12.65 4.41 17.39
CA ALA A 130 12.45 3.97 18.77
C ALA A 130 13.18 2.64 19.07
N GLN A 131 13.42 1.82 18.04
CA GLN A 131 14.26 0.62 18.11
C GLN A 131 15.74 0.93 17.84
N ALA A 132 16.04 2.02 17.15
CA ALA A 132 17.36 2.63 17.15
C ALA A 132 17.57 3.30 18.52
N PRO A 133 18.58 2.93 19.31
CA PRO A 133 18.79 3.62 20.56
C PRO A 133 19.21 5.06 20.22
N ALA A 134 18.44 6.03 20.70
CA ALA A 134 18.64 7.43 20.37
C ALA A 134 20.05 7.90 20.78
N GLY A 135 20.72 8.62 19.87
CA GLY A 135 22.04 9.21 20.12
C GLY A 135 23.17 8.19 20.28
N GLY A 136 24.37 8.67 20.60
CA GLY A 136 25.60 7.86 20.63
C GLY A 136 25.54 6.59 21.48
N THR A 137 24.61 6.49 22.43
CA THR A 137 24.28 5.24 23.14
C THR A 137 23.90 4.08 22.23
N GLY A 138 23.24 4.33 21.08
CA GLY A 138 22.88 3.29 20.13
C GLY A 138 24.01 2.80 19.25
N GLU A 139 24.91 3.71 18.86
CA GLU A 139 26.14 3.34 18.17
C GLU A 139 27.07 2.55 19.09
N ILE A 140 27.14 2.89 20.39
CA ILE A 140 27.90 2.14 21.39
C ILE A 140 27.30 0.73 21.60
N GLN A 141 25.97 0.61 21.66
CA GLN A 141 25.32 -0.69 21.84
C GLN A 141 25.51 -1.60 20.62
N ARG A 142 25.45 -1.03 19.41
CA ARG A 142 25.71 -1.77 18.16
C ARG A 142 27.19 -2.12 17.99
N GLY A 143 28.10 -1.21 18.35
CA GLY A 143 29.53 -1.47 18.39
C GLY A 143 29.90 -2.60 19.36
N LYS A 144 29.22 -2.69 20.51
CA LYS A 144 29.45 -3.79 21.47
C LYS A 144 29.02 -5.14 20.91
N GLN A 145 27.88 -5.19 20.21
CA GLN A 145 27.45 -6.40 19.51
C GLN A 145 28.48 -6.88 18.48
N LEU A 146 29.04 -5.95 17.69
CA LEU A 146 30.06 -6.29 16.69
C LEU A 146 31.38 -6.77 17.31
N LEU A 147 31.74 -6.29 18.51
CA LEU A 147 32.90 -6.76 19.26
C LEU A 147 32.67 -8.16 19.83
N ASP A 148 31.48 -8.41 20.38
CA ASP A 148 31.07 -9.72 20.91
C ASP A 148 30.97 -10.78 19.79
N GLU A 149 30.61 -10.36 18.56
CA GLU A 149 30.64 -11.19 17.35
C GLU A 149 32.06 -11.40 16.79
N GLY A 150 33.07 -10.68 17.30
CA GLY A 150 34.46 -10.74 16.82
C GLY A 150 34.68 -10.06 15.46
N THR A 151 33.68 -9.32 14.96
CA THR A 151 33.73 -8.60 13.68
C THR A 151 34.61 -7.35 13.75
N ILE A 152 34.75 -6.76 14.94
CA ILE A 152 35.64 -5.62 15.20
C ILE A 152 36.55 -5.91 16.40
N THR A 153 37.68 -5.22 16.46
CA THR A 153 38.65 -5.31 17.55
C THR A 153 38.33 -4.32 18.68
N ALA A 154 38.91 -4.55 19.87
CA ALA A 154 38.69 -3.69 21.04
C ALA A 154 39.10 -2.23 20.80
N ASP A 155 40.19 -2.00 20.05
CA ASP A 155 40.66 -0.65 19.69
C ASP A 155 39.67 0.09 18.77
N GLU A 156 39.02 -0.63 17.85
CA GLU A 156 38.00 -0.09 16.95
C GLU A 156 36.70 0.24 17.69
N PHE A 157 36.32 -0.58 18.66
CA PHE A 157 35.18 -0.28 19.54
C PHE A 157 35.41 1.00 20.37
N ASP A 158 36.63 1.21 20.90
CA ASP A 158 36.97 2.43 21.64
C ASP A 158 36.99 3.68 20.75
N ALA A 159 37.29 3.56 19.46
CA ALA A 159 37.13 4.64 18.49
C ALA A 159 35.66 5.02 18.28
N ILE A 160 34.76 4.02 18.16
CA ILE A 160 33.31 4.22 18.02
C ILE A 160 32.74 4.90 19.28
N LYS A 161 33.15 4.44 20.47
CA LYS A 161 32.70 5.00 21.74
C LYS A 161 33.09 6.47 21.92
N ARG A 162 34.31 6.84 21.53
CA ARG A 162 34.77 8.23 21.56
C ARG A 162 33.98 9.12 20.59
N ARG A 163 33.66 8.63 19.40
CA ARG A 163 32.88 9.37 18.40
C ARG A 163 31.42 9.57 18.82
N ALA A 164 30.85 8.59 19.50
CA ALA A 164 29.48 8.61 20.00
C ALA A 164 29.28 9.48 21.27
N LEU A 165 30.36 9.82 21.99
CA LEU A 165 30.33 10.63 23.22
C LEU A 165 30.58 12.13 22.99
N VAL A 166 30.83 12.55 21.74
CA VAL A 166 31.05 13.95 21.31
C VAL A 166 29.78 14.48 20.68
#